data_AF-A0A6F8UZ76-F1
#
_entry.id   AF-A0A6F8UZ76-F1
#
_cell.length_a   1.000
_cell.length_b   1.000
_cell.length_c   1.000
_cell.angle_alpha   90.00
_cell.angle_beta   90.00
_cell.angle_gamma   90.00
#
_symmetry.space_group_name_H-M   'P 1'
#
loop_
_entity.id
_entity.type
_entity.pdbx_description
1 polymer ?
#
loop_
_entity_poly.entity_id
_entity_poly.type
_entity_poly.pdbx_seq_one_letter_code
_entity_poly.pdbx_strand_id
1 'polypeptide(L)'
;MLEPDPTDRLHTRHPRTLPKRRKDQPQPITGGLTFKAITAPHGANIAGDLTILGDLLVHPPSDGQGALVYRSTQANSFSGGPVAYRPFKAALEALITLGLVEKITGFYDPRRFDWGDGVVSGQGRASRFRATTSLLGIAADHGVIVGAARDHFRQPPPNRVIVLKAKSGRVGRVKVRGGRLVVPDRPEVWLLGDQVRQIDAFLRGVEITGGSHQGFVRQFEHGDQPGFNWDKGGRLYSTGPGNYQTLSKASRLAMRFDGEQVVEIDIKASYLTILHGKLGVRPEFEADPYDIEGVPREVVKGWLVATFGAEKSLQRWPQEQVRDYATRTGRRLGQDYPVRAVGERLLGRYPVLGSAGEEGLGWPDLMFTESEVVIRTMLALLKDGTPSLPVHDSLIVPASRSRPAVDALRESFKQVLGVEVLVEVTGVH
;
A
#
# COMPACT_ATOMS: atom_id res chain seq x y z
N MET A 1 -71.31 5.21 33.58
CA MET A 1 -69.96 5.41 34.16
C MET A 1 -69.84 4.44 35.32
N LEU A 2 -68.79 3.61 35.35
CA LEU A 2 -68.35 2.72 36.47
C LEU A 2 -69.42 1.70 36.94
N GLU A 3 -69.29 0.38 36.81
CA GLU A 3 -68.41 -0.64 37.45
C GLU A 3 -69.24 -1.99 37.40
N PRO A 4 -68.87 -3.16 37.97
CA PRO A 4 -67.61 -3.94 38.08
C PRO A 4 -67.82 -5.42 37.57
N ASP A 5 -66.85 -6.35 37.49
CA ASP A 5 -66.45 -7.35 38.51
C ASP A 5 -65.38 -8.37 37.93
N PRO A 6 -64.54 -9.04 38.74
CA PRO A 6 -63.28 -9.75 38.38
C PRO A 6 -63.32 -11.30 38.55
N THR A 7 -62.12 -11.92 38.46
CA THR A 7 -61.73 -13.32 38.82
C THR A 7 -62.22 -14.43 37.87
N ASP A 8 -61.47 -15.50 37.55
CA ASP A 8 -60.53 -16.27 38.37
C ASP A 8 -59.54 -17.12 37.53
N ARG A 9 -58.38 -17.43 38.12
CA ARG A 9 -57.30 -18.30 37.59
C ARG A 9 -57.58 -19.76 37.96
N LEU A 10 -56.97 -20.73 37.27
CA LEU A 10 -56.31 -21.90 37.90
C LEU A 10 -55.53 -22.76 36.87
N HIS A 11 -54.30 -23.13 37.26
CA HIS A 11 -53.39 -24.05 36.58
C HIS A 11 -53.77 -25.53 36.80
N THR A 12 -53.47 -26.38 35.82
CA THR A 12 -52.66 -27.62 35.88
C THR A 12 -53.21 -28.75 34.97
N ARG A 13 -52.33 -29.28 34.08
CA ARG A 13 -52.05 -30.72 33.84
C ARG A 13 -51.21 -30.89 32.55
N HIS A 14 -50.01 -31.45 32.69
CA HIS A 14 -49.27 -32.22 31.67
C HIS A 14 -49.48 -33.73 31.95
N PRO A 15 -49.04 -34.71 31.11
CA PRO A 15 -48.65 -34.71 29.69
C PRO A 15 -49.30 -35.85 28.86
N ARG A 16 -49.15 -35.87 27.52
CA ARG A 16 -49.22 -37.10 26.71
C ARG A 16 -48.12 -37.12 25.64
N THR A 17 -47.25 -38.11 25.77
CA THR A 17 -46.20 -38.53 24.83
C THR A 17 -46.74 -39.43 23.73
N LEU A 18 -46.24 -39.29 22.50
CA LEU A 18 -46.31 -40.25 21.38
C LEU A 18 -45.06 -40.10 20.47
N PRO A 19 -44.68 -41.08 19.62
CA PRO A 19 -43.45 -41.85 19.81
C PRO A 19 -42.32 -41.61 18.78
N LYS A 20 -41.11 -42.04 19.14
CA LYS A 20 -39.93 -42.16 18.26
C LYS A 20 -40.16 -43.21 17.16
N ARG A 21 -39.88 -42.87 15.90
CA ARG A 21 -39.68 -43.84 14.80
C ARG A 21 -38.21 -43.92 14.36
N ARG A 22 -37.86 -45.12 13.90
CA ARG A 22 -36.53 -45.69 13.71
C ARG A 22 -35.81 -45.18 12.45
N LYS A 23 -34.48 -45.29 12.54
CA LYS A 23 -33.46 -45.45 11.48
C LYS A 23 -34.00 -45.74 10.08
N ASP A 24 -33.63 -44.89 9.13
CA ASP A 24 -33.39 -45.26 7.73
C ASP A 24 -31.97 -44.83 7.34
N GLN A 25 -31.24 -45.77 6.76
CA GLN A 25 -29.88 -45.62 6.22
C GLN A 25 -29.92 -44.73 4.96
N PRO A 26 -28.90 -43.88 4.71
CA PRO A 26 -28.75 -43.26 3.42
C PRO A 26 -28.23 -44.28 2.38
N GLN A 27 -28.99 -44.46 1.30
CA GLN A 27 -28.51 -45.09 0.07
C GLN A 27 -27.45 -44.20 -0.61
N PRO A 28 -26.48 -44.78 -1.35
CA PRO A 28 -25.46 -44.01 -2.04
C PRO A 28 -26.07 -43.25 -3.21
N ILE A 29 -26.07 -41.92 -3.13
CA ILE A 29 -26.36 -41.06 -4.28
C ILE A 29 -25.09 -40.99 -5.12
N THR A 30 -25.01 -41.84 -6.14
CA THR A 30 -24.12 -41.66 -7.30
C THR A 30 -24.64 -40.48 -8.13
N GLY A 31 -24.34 -39.26 -7.67
CA GLY A 31 -24.60 -38.02 -8.38
C GLY A 31 -23.29 -37.45 -8.91
N GLY A 32 -22.96 -37.74 -10.17
CA GLY A 32 -21.88 -37.04 -10.87
C GLY A 32 -22.18 -35.54 -10.87
N LEU A 33 -21.32 -34.76 -10.23
CA LEU A 33 -21.33 -33.30 -10.37
C LEU A 33 -20.90 -32.98 -11.79
N THR A 34 -21.89 -32.74 -12.65
CA THR A 34 -21.69 -32.06 -13.91
C THR A 34 -21.19 -30.65 -13.59
N PHE A 35 -19.91 -30.40 -13.82
CA PHE A 35 -19.44 -29.04 -14.04
C PHE A 35 -20.22 -28.52 -15.24
N LYS A 36 -21.26 -27.71 -15.00
CA LYS A 36 -21.72 -26.80 -16.05
C LYS A 36 -20.54 -25.89 -16.33
N ALA A 37 -19.85 -26.17 -17.42
CA ALA A 37 -18.86 -25.29 -17.98
C ALA A 37 -19.49 -23.90 -18.06
N ILE A 38 -19.01 -22.98 -17.23
CA ILE A 38 -19.11 -21.56 -17.54
C ILE A 38 -18.07 -21.38 -18.65
N THR A 39 -18.45 -21.74 -19.88
CA THR A 39 -17.75 -21.33 -21.08
C THR A 39 -17.95 -19.83 -21.18
N ALA A 40 -17.05 -19.10 -20.54
CA ALA A 40 -16.90 -17.70 -20.80
C ALA A 40 -16.13 -17.59 -22.14
N PRO A 41 -16.62 -16.81 -23.12
CA PRO A 41 -15.93 -16.65 -24.39
C PRO A 41 -14.54 -16.04 -24.15
N HIS A 42 -13.60 -16.32 -25.06
CA HIS A 42 -12.23 -15.79 -25.04
C HIS A 42 -12.21 -14.33 -24.57
N GLY A 43 -11.58 -14.05 -23.42
CA GLY A 43 -11.44 -12.71 -22.86
C GLY A 43 -12.28 -12.38 -21.61
N ALA A 44 -12.96 -13.33 -20.99
CA ALA A 44 -13.74 -13.07 -19.77
C ALA A 44 -12.90 -13.16 -18.47
N ASN A 45 -12.72 -12.02 -17.82
CA ASN A 45 -12.10 -11.89 -16.50
C ASN A 45 -12.93 -12.63 -15.42
N ILE A 46 -12.34 -13.62 -14.76
CA ILE A 46 -12.96 -14.26 -13.59
C ILE A 46 -12.78 -13.31 -12.41
N ALA A 47 -13.83 -12.59 -12.05
CA ALA A 47 -13.86 -11.80 -10.84
C ALA A 47 -13.70 -12.70 -9.60
N GLY A 48 -12.58 -12.59 -8.91
CA GLY A 48 -12.48 -12.66 -7.44
C GLY A 48 -12.69 -13.99 -6.70
N ASP A 49 -13.17 -15.08 -7.30
CA ASP A 49 -13.76 -16.15 -6.48
C ASP A 49 -12.79 -17.12 -5.78
N LEU A 50 -11.49 -17.12 -6.08
CA LEU A 50 -10.53 -17.99 -5.37
C LEU A 50 -9.17 -17.30 -5.16
N THR A 51 -9.08 -16.40 -4.16
CA THR A 51 -7.81 -15.76 -3.78
C THR A 51 -6.68 -16.75 -3.53
N ILE A 52 -6.99 -17.99 -3.11
CA ILE A 52 -5.98 -19.03 -2.91
C ILE A 52 -5.47 -19.66 -4.21
N LEU A 53 -6.30 -19.81 -5.25
CA LEU A 53 -5.84 -20.34 -6.54
C LEU A 53 -4.90 -19.37 -7.22
N GLY A 54 -5.25 -18.08 -7.23
CA GLY A 54 -4.35 -17.02 -7.71
C GLY A 54 -3.02 -17.07 -6.96
N ASP A 55 -3.05 -17.03 -5.63
CA ASP A 55 -1.84 -17.10 -4.81
C ASP A 55 -0.98 -18.34 -5.15
N LEU A 56 -1.59 -19.51 -5.37
CA LEU A 56 -0.89 -20.77 -5.69
C LEU A 56 -0.33 -20.85 -7.12
N LEU A 57 -0.95 -20.19 -8.10
CA LEU A 57 -0.58 -20.26 -9.51
C LEU A 57 0.33 -19.10 -9.96
N VAL A 58 0.41 -18.04 -9.15
CA VAL A 58 1.23 -16.85 -9.43
C VAL A 58 2.73 -17.11 -9.27
N HIS A 59 3.12 -18.04 -8.42
CA HIS A 59 4.53 -18.34 -8.18
C HIS A 59 4.99 -19.54 -9.02
N PRO A 60 6.14 -19.44 -9.72
CA PRO A 60 6.63 -20.51 -10.59
C PRO A 60 6.90 -21.80 -9.81
N PRO A 61 6.73 -22.98 -10.41
CA PRO A 61 6.99 -24.25 -9.75
C PRO A 61 8.46 -24.35 -9.32
N SER A 62 8.73 -24.91 -8.15
CA SER A 62 10.06 -25.35 -7.74
C SER A 62 10.10 -26.88 -7.83
N ASP A 63 11.07 -27.44 -8.55
CA ASP A 63 11.29 -28.89 -8.66
C ASP A 63 10.09 -29.67 -9.26
N GLY A 64 9.40 -29.09 -10.25
CA GLY A 64 8.28 -29.74 -10.94
C GLY A 64 6.96 -29.79 -10.14
N GLN A 65 6.92 -29.14 -8.97
CA GLN A 65 5.72 -28.97 -8.16
C GLN A 65 5.45 -27.48 -7.91
N GLY A 66 4.19 -27.10 -7.63
CA GLY A 66 3.84 -25.70 -7.38
C GLY A 66 4.69 -25.05 -6.28
N ALA A 67 4.84 -23.73 -6.34
CA ALA A 67 5.51 -23.00 -5.28
C ALA A 67 4.79 -23.21 -3.94
N LEU A 68 5.56 -23.16 -2.86
CA LEU A 68 4.98 -23.08 -1.52
C LEU A 68 4.49 -21.66 -1.28
N VAL A 69 3.24 -21.53 -0.87
CA VAL A 69 2.61 -20.24 -0.58
C VAL A 69 2.01 -20.28 0.80
N TYR A 70 2.07 -19.15 1.50
CA TYR A 70 1.37 -19.01 2.77
C TYR A 70 0.05 -18.29 2.62
N ARG A 71 -0.94 -18.81 3.33
CA ARG A 71 -2.20 -18.13 3.57
C ARG A 71 -2.65 -18.42 4.99
N SER A 72 -2.98 -17.37 5.75
CA SER A 72 -3.56 -17.56 7.07
C SER A 72 -4.93 -18.25 6.96
N THR A 73 -5.17 -19.22 7.84
CA THR A 73 -6.45 -19.94 7.97
C THR A 73 -7.21 -19.54 9.24
N GLN A 74 -6.79 -18.46 9.91
CA GLN A 74 -7.45 -17.93 11.10
C GLN A 74 -8.54 -16.93 10.73
N ALA A 75 -9.72 -17.01 11.36
CA ALA A 75 -10.87 -16.19 11.01
C ALA A 75 -10.60 -14.67 11.09
N ASN A 76 -9.80 -14.22 12.06
CA ASN A 76 -9.42 -12.82 12.25
C ASN A 76 -8.67 -12.21 11.06
N SER A 77 -7.98 -13.03 10.25
CA SER A 77 -7.21 -12.58 9.08
C SER A 77 -8.06 -12.28 7.83
N PHE A 78 -9.38 -12.53 7.89
CA PHE A 78 -10.32 -12.29 6.78
C PHE A 78 -11.15 -11.01 6.94
N SER A 79 -11.04 -10.33 8.08
CA SER A 79 -11.80 -9.12 8.37
C SER A 79 -11.49 -7.99 7.36
N GLY A 80 -12.50 -7.57 6.60
CA GLY A 80 -12.37 -6.53 5.58
C GLY A 80 -11.72 -7.00 4.27
N GLY A 81 -11.40 -8.29 4.12
CA GLY A 81 -10.90 -8.87 2.88
C GLY A 81 -12.00 -9.09 1.83
N PRO A 82 -11.62 -9.37 0.57
CA PRO A 82 -12.58 -9.58 -0.52
C PRO A 82 -13.33 -10.91 -0.42
N VAL A 83 -12.79 -11.88 0.32
CA VAL A 83 -13.40 -13.20 0.54
C VAL A 83 -13.62 -13.41 2.03
N ALA A 84 -14.84 -13.78 2.41
CA ALA A 84 -15.16 -14.10 3.80
C ALA A 84 -14.52 -15.43 4.24
N TYR A 85 -14.26 -15.55 5.55
CA TYR A 85 -13.59 -16.72 6.13
C TYR A 85 -14.26 -18.07 5.78
N ARG A 86 -15.59 -18.16 5.90
CA ARG A 86 -16.32 -19.42 5.70
C ARG A 86 -16.26 -19.91 4.24
N PRO A 87 -16.58 -19.09 3.21
CA PRO A 87 -16.38 -19.45 1.82
C PRO A 87 -14.94 -19.87 1.50
N PHE A 88 -13.95 -19.10 1.97
CA PHE A 88 -12.54 -19.41 1.76
C PHE A 88 -12.18 -20.80 2.32
N LYS A 89 -12.58 -21.08 3.56
CA LYS A 89 -12.24 -22.33 4.23
C LYS A 89 -12.87 -23.52 3.50
N ALA A 90 -14.14 -23.42 3.12
CA ALA A 90 -14.84 -24.47 2.38
C ALA A 90 -14.18 -24.75 1.02
N ALA A 91 -13.81 -23.70 0.28
CA ALA A 91 -13.11 -23.84 -0.99
C ALA A 91 -11.74 -24.49 -0.83
N LEU A 92 -10.94 -24.05 0.16
CA LEU A 92 -9.63 -24.63 0.44
C LEU A 92 -9.72 -26.11 0.84
N GLU A 93 -10.68 -26.47 1.70
CA GLU A 93 -10.92 -27.87 2.09
C GLU A 93 -11.31 -28.72 0.87
N ALA A 94 -12.19 -28.23 0.01
CA ALA A 94 -12.56 -28.93 -1.23
C ALA A 94 -11.35 -29.15 -2.15
N LEU A 95 -10.51 -28.14 -2.36
CA LEU A 95 -9.30 -28.24 -3.18
C LEU A 95 -8.30 -29.27 -2.62
N ILE A 96 -8.16 -29.35 -1.30
CA ILE A 96 -7.33 -30.35 -0.63
C ILE A 96 -7.94 -31.74 -0.81
N THR A 97 -9.24 -31.90 -0.59
CA THR A 97 -9.95 -33.18 -0.75
C THR A 97 -9.88 -33.71 -2.18
N LEU A 98 -9.92 -32.82 -3.18
CA LEU A 98 -9.77 -33.18 -4.58
C LEU A 98 -8.32 -33.47 -5.00
N GLY A 99 -7.35 -33.34 -4.09
CA GLY A 99 -5.93 -33.54 -4.41
C GLY A 99 -5.33 -32.46 -5.32
N LEU A 100 -5.99 -31.30 -5.43
CA LEU A 100 -5.54 -30.16 -6.23
C LEU A 100 -4.56 -29.27 -5.46
N VAL A 101 -4.67 -29.26 -4.12
CA VAL A 101 -3.81 -28.49 -3.24
C VAL A 101 -3.25 -29.38 -2.15
N GLU A 102 -1.93 -29.34 -1.99
CA GLU A 102 -1.25 -29.95 -0.86
C GLU A 102 -1.16 -28.95 0.30
N LYS A 103 -1.52 -29.41 1.52
CA LYS A 103 -1.37 -28.63 2.75
C LYS A 103 -0.19 -29.15 3.55
N ILE A 104 0.79 -28.29 3.78
CA ILE A 104 1.99 -28.59 4.57
C ILE A 104 1.92 -27.81 5.88
N THR A 105 1.87 -28.53 7.00
CA THR A 105 1.86 -27.95 8.34
C THR A 105 3.23 -28.07 9.00
N GLY A 106 3.61 -27.09 9.83
CA GLY A 106 4.79 -27.22 10.69
C GLY A 106 5.66 -25.97 10.72
N PHE A 107 6.91 -26.17 11.12
CA PHE A 107 7.92 -25.13 11.21
C PHE A 107 8.47 -24.77 9.81
N TYR A 108 8.83 -23.50 9.59
CA TYR A 108 9.53 -23.07 8.38
C TYR A 108 10.89 -22.44 8.73
N ASP A 109 11.91 -22.67 7.88
CA ASP A 109 13.21 -22.00 7.97
C ASP A 109 13.21 -20.79 7.02
N PRO A 110 13.35 -19.55 7.52
CA PRO A 110 13.36 -18.35 6.68
C PRO A 110 14.53 -18.29 5.70
N ARG A 111 15.60 -19.09 5.87
CA ARG A 111 16.69 -19.20 4.90
C ARG A 111 16.34 -20.04 3.66
N ARG A 112 15.20 -20.72 3.68
CA ARG A 112 14.71 -21.59 2.60
C ARG A 112 13.35 -21.14 2.05
N PHE A 113 12.80 -20.04 2.56
CA PHE A 113 11.45 -19.60 2.20
C PHE A 113 11.37 -18.08 2.21
N ASP A 114 11.39 -17.49 1.01
CA ASP A 114 11.18 -16.07 0.77
C ASP A 114 9.69 -15.82 0.52
N TRP A 115 9.10 -14.93 1.31
CA TRP A 115 7.69 -14.55 1.28
C TRP A 115 7.37 -13.59 0.13
N GLY A 116 8.39 -13.10 -0.58
CA GLY A 116 8.23 -12.17 -1.70
C GLY A 116 7.77 -10.76 -1.28
N ASP A 117 7.69 -10.49 0.02
CA ASP A 117 7.32 -9.20 0.62
C ASP A 117 8.52 -8.49 1.28
N GLY A 118 9.73 -9.05 1.14
CA GLY A 118 10.97 -8.49 1.68
C GLY A 118 11.06 -8.51 3.21
N VAL A 119 10.11 -9.15 3.90
CA VAL A 119 10.13 -9.30 5.35
C VAL A 119 10.67 -10.69 5.68
N VAL A 120 11.91 -10.74 6.19
CA VAL A 120 12.45 -11.96 6.81
C VAL A 120 11.66 -12.17 8.10
N SER A 121 10.53 -12.89 8.01
CA SER A 121 9.79 -13.31 9.17
C SER A 121 10.68 -14.29 9.97
N GLY A 122 10.80 -14.05 11.27
CA GLY A 122 11.53 -14.96 12.15
C GLY A 122 10.94 -16.38 12.10
N GLN A 123 11.67 -17.34 12.66
CA GLN A 123 11.22 -18.73 12.84
C GLN A 123 9.78 -18.82 13.40
N GLY A 124 8.92 -19.63 12.79
CA GLY A 124 7.52 -19.77 13.22
C GLY A 124 6.81 -21.02 12.70
N ARG A 125 5.59 -21.26 13.19
CA ARG A 125 4.69 -22.34 12.72
C ARG A 125 3.62 -21.74 11.83
N ALA A 126 3.61 -22.12 10.55
CA ALA A 126 2.66 -21.62 9.56
C ALA A 126 2.19 -22.76 8.65
N SER A 127 0.88 -22.82 8.36
CA SER A 127 0.39 -23.71 7.29
C SER A 127 0.78 -23.12 5.95
N ARG A 128 1.38 -23.93 5.10
CA ARG A 128 1.77 -23.61 3.73
C ARG A 128 0.97 -24.48 2.77
N PHE A 129 0.76 -23.99 1.57
CA PHE A 129 -0.02 -24.64 0.53
C PHE A 129 0.78 -24.70 -0.75
N ARG A 130 0.53 -25.73 -1.57
CA ARG A 130 1.20 -25.93 -2.85
C ARG A 130 0.21 -26.46 -3.87
N ALA A 131 0.27 -25.95 -5.09
CA ALA A 131 -0.47 -26.50 -6.22
C ALA A 131 0.13 -27.86 -6.61
N THR A 132 -0.71 -28.88 -6.73
CA THR A 132 -0.27 -30.19 -7.25
C THR A 132 -0.14 -30.14 -8.77
N THR A 133 0.57 -31.11 -9.36
CA THR A 133 0.67 -31.24 -10.82
C THR A 133 -0.71 -31.35 -11.50
N SER A 134 -1.70 -31.91 -10.81
CA SER A 134 -3.10 -31.95 -11.29
C SER A 134 -3.69 -30.54 -11.45
N LEU A 135 -3.54 -29.69 -10.43
CA LEU A 135 -4.01 -28.30 -10.52
C LEU A 135 -3.24 -27.49 -11.56
N LEU A 136 -1.93 -27.71 -11.69
CA LEU A 136 -1.11 -27.04 -12.72
C LEU A 136 -1.52 -27.48 -14.14
N GLY A 137 -1.85 -28.76 -14.33
CA GLY A 137 -2.37 -29.29 -15.59
C GLY A 137 -3.73 -28.67 -15.94
N ILE A 138 -4.67 -28.64 -14.98
CA ILE A 138 -5.98 -28.00 -15.17
C ILE A 138 -5.82 -26.52 -15.53
N ALA A 139 -4.92 -25.80 -14.86
CA ALA A 139 -4.64 -24.40 -15.15
C ALA A 139 -4.10 -24.22 -16.59
N ALA A 140 -3.12 -25.04 -16.99
CA ALA A 140 -2.55 -25.00 -18.33
C ALA A 140 -3.58 -25.31 -19.42
N ASP A 141 -4.45 -26.31 -19.21
CA ASP A 141 -5.53 -26.68 -20.13
C ASP A 141 -6.53 -25.53 -20.36
N HIS A 142 -6.64 -24.61 -19.40
CA HIS A 142 -7.49 -23.42 -19.49
C HIS A 142 -6.71 -22.15 -19.85
N GLY A 143 -5.47 -22.29 -20.35
CA GLY A 143 -4.64 -21.16 -20.80
C GLY A 143 -4.06 -20.32 -19.66
N VAL A 144 -4.13 -20.79 -18.41
CA VAL A 144 -3.52 -20.13 -17.25
C VAL A 144 -2.11 -20.68 -17.05
N ILE A 145 -1.13 -20.03 -17.68
CA ILE A 145 0.27 -20.45 -17.58
C ILE A 145 0.84 -20.01 -16.22
N VAL A 146 1.48 -20.92 -15.51
CA VAL A 146 2.12 -20.66 -14.21
C VAL A 146 3.19 -19.58 -14.38
N GLY A 147 3.13 -18.52 -13.55
CA GLY A 147 3.97 -17.33 -13.68
C GLY A 147 3.35 -16.20 -14.53
N ALA A 148 2.43 -16.51 -15.45
CA ALA A 148 1.54 -15.55 -16.11
C ALA A 148 0.15 -15.50 -15.46
N ALA A 149 -0.12 -16.37 -14.47
CA ALA A 149 -1.38 -16.44 -13.74
C ALA A 149 -1.82 -15.09 -13.12
N ARG A 150 -0.91 -14.14 -12.91
CA ARG A 150 -1.23 -12.76 -12.50
C ARG A 150 -2.17 -12.04 -13.48
N ASP A 151 -2.10 -12.38 -14.76
CA ASP A 151 -2.94 -11.79 -15.80
C ASP A 151 -4.37 -12.35 -15.75
N HIS A 152 -4.52 -13.55 -15.20
CA HIS A 152 -5.80 -14.27 -15.09
C HIS A 152 -6.50 -14.05 -13.73
N PHE A 153 -5.74 -13.74 -12.67
CA PHE A 153 -6.25 -13.54 -11.31
C PHE A 153 -5.96 -12.11 -10.82
N ARG A 154 -6.70 -11.13 -11.35
CA ARG A 154 -6.66 -9.76 -10.82
C ARG A 154 -7.29 -9.73 -9.43
N GLN A 155 -6.53 -9.34 -8.41
CA GLN A 155 -7.11 -9.09 -7.09
C GLN A 155 -7.99 -7.84 -7.16
N PRO A 156 -9.16 -7.86 -6.49
CA PRO A 156 -9.98 -6.66 -6.40
C PRO A 156 -9.23 -5.56 -5.64
N PRO A 157 -9.54 -4.27 -5.91
CA PRO A 157 -8.94 -3.17 -5.19
C PRO A 157 -9.20 -3.29 -3.68
N PRO A 158 -8.38 -2.62 -2.84
CA PRO A 158 -8.54 -2.70 -1.40
C PRO A 158 -9.92 -2.19 -0.95
N ASN A 159 -10.66 -3.02 -0.21
CA ASN A 159 -11.96 -2.64 0.36
C ASN A 159 -11.88 -1.42 1.30
N ARG A 160 -10.72 -1.22 1.93
CA ARG A 160 -10.43 -0.07 2.80
C ARG A 160 -9.36 0.78 2.15
N VAL A 161 -9.80 1.89 1.55
CA VAL A 161 -8.92 2.86 0.88
C VAL A 161 -8.26 3.84 1.84
N ILE A 162 -8.70 3.91 3.11
CA ILE A 162 -8.09 4.74 4.15
C ILE A 162 -7.42 3.86 5.20
N VAL A 163 -6.18 4.18 5.54
CA VAL A 163 -5.41 3.56 6.63
C VAL A 163 -5.02 4.63 7.62
N LEU A 164 -5.27 4.40 8.91
CA LEU A 164 -4.84 5.29 9.99
C LEU A 164 -3.83 4.56 10.88
N LYS A 165 -2.72 5.21 11.20
CA LYS A 165 -1.67 4.68 12.08
C LYS A 165 -1.50 5.53 13.34
N ALA A 166 -1.23 4.87 14.45
CA ALA A 166 -0.76 5.51 15.67
C ALA A 166 0.66 6.08 15.49
N LYS A 167 1.05 7.03 16.35
CA LYS A 167 2.43 7.53 16.37
C LYS A 167 3.40 6.39 16.67
N SER A 168 4.50 6.35 15.93
CA SER A 168 5.57 5.39 16.20
C SER A 168 6.29 5.77 17.50
N GLY A 169 6.56 4.79 18.35
CA GLY A 169 7.26 4.96 19.62
C GLY A 169 8.71 4.47 19.58
N ARG A 170 9.35 4.46 20.75
CA ARG A 170 10.66 3.81 20.94
C ARG A 170 10.64 2.98 22.22
N VAL A 171 11.26 1.80 22.16
CA VAL A 171 11.60 0.99 23.32
C VAL A 171 13.12 0.90 23.35
N GLY A 172 13.74 1.62 24.29
CA GLY A 172 15.18 1.86 24.27
C GLY A 172 15.63 2.54 22.96
N ARG A 173 16.62 1.95 22.28
CA ARG A 173 17.13 2.48 20.99
C ARG A 173 16.28 2.06 19.78
N VAL A 174 15.40 1.09 19.94
CA VAL A 174 14.62 0.47 18.85
C VAL A 174 13.36 1.27 18.58
N LYS A 175 13.14 1.63 17.31
CA LYS A 175 11.89 2.25 16.86
C LYS A 175 10.80 1.18 16.79
N VAL A 176 9.67 1.43 17.45
CA VAL A 176 8.48 0.59 17.38
C VAL A 176 7.47 1.29 16.49
N ARG A 177 7.05 0.62 15.41
CA ARG A 177 6.07 1.19 14.48
C ARG A 177 4.70 1.27 15.17
N GLY A 178 4.02 2.39 14.96
CA GLY A 178 2.65 2.56 15.43
C GLY A 178 1.71 1.55 14.78
N GLY A 179 0.79 1.00 15.59
CA GLY A 179 -0.22 0.08 15.12
C GLY A 179 -1.25 0.75 14.21
N ARG A 180 -2.02 -0.06 13.47
CA ARG A 180 -3.19 0.43 12.74
C ARG A 180 -4.30 0.77 13.72
N LEU A 181 -4.91 1.94 13.54
CA LEU A 181 -6.06 2.40 14.31
C LEU A 181 -7.37 2.11 13.56
N VAL A 182 -8.47 2.17 14.30
CA VAL A 182 -9.82 2.11 13.71
C VAL A 182 -10.06 3.41 12.96
N VAL A 183 -10.44 3.31 11.69
CA VAL A 183 -10.90 4.45 10.90
C VAL A 183 -12.37 4.69 11.26
N PRO A 184 -12.72 5.86 11.83
CA PRO A 184 -14.09 6.19 12.16
C PRO A 184 -14.94 6.40 10.90
N ASP A 185 -16.24 6.10 11.02
CA ASP A 185 -17.21 6.31 9.96
C ASP A 185 -17.73 7.76 10.00
N ARG A 186 -17.10 8.65 9.24
CA ARG A 186 -17.40 10.09 9.24
C ARG A 186 -17.34 10.71 7.84
N PRO A 187 -18.09 11.79 7.58
CA PRO A 187 -18.12 12.45 6.26
C PRO A 187 -16.74 12.87 5.75
N GLU A 188 -15.87 13.45 6.59
CA GLU A 188 -14.53 13.87 6.17
C GLU A 188 -13.69 12.68 5.67
N VAL A 189 -13.84 11.51 6.27
CA VAL A 189 -13.15 10.27 5.87
C VAL A 189 -13.72 9.72 4.56
N TRP A 190 -15.03 9.84 4.35
CA TRP A 190 -15.67 9.44 3.11
C TRP A 190 -15.16 10.24 1.93
N LEU A 191 -15.02 11.57 2.09
CA LEU A 191 -14.48 12.47 1.08
C LEU A 191 -13.03 12.10 0.71
N LEU A 192 -12.19 11.87 1.71
CA LEU A 192 -10.81 11.41 1.49
C LEU A 192 -10.79 10.07 0.75
N GLY A 193 -11.68 9.14 1.11
CA GLY A 193 -11.78 7.85 0.44
C GLY A 193 -12.34 7.94 -0.98
N ASP A 194 -13.23 8.89 -1.24
CA ASP A 194 -13.82 9.11 -2.56
C ASP A 194 -12.76 9.57 -3.57
N GLN A 195 -11.86 10.48 -3.17
CA GLN A 195 -10.71 10.88 -3.98
C GLN A 195 -9.89 9.67 -4.45
N VAL A 196 -9.59 8.73 -3.53
CA VAL A 196 -8.83 7.51 -3.85
C VAL A 196 -9.62 6.62 -4.82
N ARG A 197 -10.93 6.44 -4.57
CA ARG A 197 -11.77 5.61 -5.42
C ARG A 197 -11.94 6.16 -6.82
N GLN A 198 -12.01 7.49 -6.99
CA GLN A 198 -12.05 8.13 -8.31
C GLN A 198 -10.77 7.84 -9.09
N ILE A 199 -9.60 8.03 -8.46
CA ILE A 199 -8.30 7.74 -9.05
C ILE A 199 -8.20 6.26 -9.44
N ASP A 200 -8.50 5.34 -8.51
CA ASP A 200 -8.48 3.90 -8.78
C ASP A 200 -9.48 3.50 -9.88
N ALA A 201 -10.64 4.15 -9.93
CA ALA A 201 -11.65 3.86 -10.95
C ALA A 201 -11.18 4.21 -12.36
N PHE A 202 -10.50 5.34 -12.50
CA PHE A 202 -9.90 5.75 -13.76
C PHE A 202 -8.74 4.83 -14.16
N LEU A 203 -7.82 4.54 -13.23
CA LEU A 203 -6.65 3.70 -13.51
C LEU A 203 -6.99 2.24 -13.86
N ARG A 204 -8.17 1.73 -13.46
CA ARG A 204 -8.64 0.40 -13.91
C ARG A 204 -8.81 0.28 -15.42
N GLY A 205 -9.04 1.40 -16.10
CA GLY A 205 -9.18 1.45 -17.57
C GLY A 205 -7.85 1.54 -18.32
N VAL A 206 -6.72 1.62 -17.62
CA VAL A 206 -5.40 1.88 -18.20
C VAL A 206 -4.58 0.59 -18.14
N GLU A 207 -3.99 0.20 -19.27
CA GLU A 207 -3.04 -0.89 -19.30
C GLU A 207 -1.68 -0.42 -18.75
N ILE A 208 -1.22 -1.03 -17.66
CA ILE A 208 0.07 -0.73 -17.04
C ILE A 208 0.99 -1.93 -17.26
N THR A 209 2.12 -1.72 -17.95
CA THR A 209 3.14 -2.76 -18.16
C THR A 209 4.50 -2.35 -17.58
N GLY A 210 5.37 -3.32 -17.29
CA GLY A 210 6.67 -3.09 -16.64
C GLY A 210 6.60 -2.84 -15.12
N GLY A 211 5.40 -2.85 -14.54
CA GLY A 211 5.11 -2.75 -13.11
C GLY A 211 3.65 -3.11 -12.84
N SER A 212 3.24 -3.18 -11.57
CA SER A 212 1.85 -3.47 -11.21
C SER A 212 1.24 -2.41 -10.28
N HIS A 213 -0.07 -2.23 -10.44
CA HIS A 213 -0.91 -1.42 -9.56
C HIS A 213 -2.29 -2.08 -9.46
N GLN A 214 -2.75 -2.40 -8.24
CA GLN A 214 -4.07 -3.00 -8.02
C GLN A 214 -5.10 -2.02 -7.44
N GLY A 215 -4.64 -0.90 -6.90
CA GLY A 215 -5.44 0.11 -6.23
C GLY A 215 -4.67 0.75 -5.09
N PHE A 216 -5.09 1.94 -4.68
CA PHE A 216 -4.43 2.72 -3.65
C PHE A 216 -5.05 2.54 -2.27
N VAL A 217 -4.20 2.70 -1.26
CA VAL A 217 -4.61 3.12 0.07
C VAL A 217 -3.97 4.46 0.41
N ARG A 218 -4.76 5.38 0.98
CA ARG A 218 -4.29 6.64 1.53
C ARG A 218 -4.00 6.46 3.01
N GLN A 219 -2.74 6.61 3.40
CA GLN A 219 -2.29 6.32 4.76
C GLN A 219 -2.00 7.58 5.57
N PHE A 220 -2.71 7.76 6.67
CA PHE A 220 -2.52 8.82 7.64
C PHE A 220 -1.71 8.34 8.85
N GLU A 221 -0.94 9.25 9.43
CA GLU A 221 -0.03 9.01 10.54
C GLU A 221 -0.52 9.75 11.80
N HIS A 222 -0.05 9.34 12.98
CA HIS A 222 -0.28 10.07 14.23
C HIS A 222 -1.76 10.23 14.62
N GLY A 223 -2.62 9.29 14.23
CA GLY A 223 -4.07 9.34 14.49
C GLY A 223 -4.49 9.24 15.96
N ASP A 224 -3.54 8.95 16.85
CA ASP A 224 -3.72 8.88 18.31
C ASP A 224 -3.27 10.18 19.03
N GLN A 225 -2.79 11.18 18.29
CA GLN A 225 -2.35 12.45 18.88
C GLN A 225 -3.55 13.38 19.13
N PRO A 226 -3.54 14.14 20.25
CA PRO A 226 -4.52 15.20 20.48
C PRO A 226 -4.55 16.19 19.31
N GLY A 227 -5.75 16.60 18.90
CA GLY A 227 -5.92 17.56 17.80
C GLY A 227 -5.74 17.00 16.39
N PHE A 228 -5.53 15.68 16.22
CA PHE A 228 -5.48 15.06 14.89
C PHE A 228 -6.75 15.36 14.08
N ASN A 229 -6.57 15.89 12.86
CA ASN A 229 -7.67 16.28 11.99
C ASN A 229 -7.47 15.79 10.54
N TRP A 230 -6.94 14.57 10.38
CA TRP A 230 -6.62 14.00 9.06
C TRP A 230 -5.61 14.82 8.27
N ASP A 231 -4.72 15.51 8.98
CA ASP A 231 -3.76 16.48 8.48
C ASP A 231 -2.30 16.01 8.63
N LYS A 232 -2.09 14.72 8.88
CA LYS A 232 -0.78 14.08 9.10
C LYS A 232 -0.61 12.86 8.20
N GLY A 233 0.40 12.84 7.35
CA GLY A 233 0.67 11.73 6.43
C GLY A 233 -0.06 11.88 5.10
N GLY A 234 -1.01 11.00 4.77
CA GLY A 234 -1.89 11.15 3.60
C GLY A 234 -1.34 10.66 2.25
N ARG A 235 -0.12 10.13 2.17
CA ARG A 235 0.45 9.57 0.93
C ARG A 235 -0.37 8.39 0.40
N LEU A 236 -0.41 8.26 -0.92
CA LEU A 236 -0.97 7.09 -1.61
C LEU A 236 0.07 5.96 -1.69
N TYR A 237 -0.36 4.77 -1.29
CA TYR A 237 0.40 3.54 -1.38
C TYR A 237 -0.34 2.56 -2.27
N SER A 238 0.27 2.19 -3.37
CA SER A 238 -0.24 1.16 -4.26
C SER A 238 -0.18 -0.20 -3.55
N THR A 239 -1.17 -1.04 -3.84
CA THR A 239 -1.33 -2.37 -3.24
C THR A 239 -1.08 -3.46 -4.27
N GLY A 240 -0.82 -4.67 -3.77
CA GLY A 240 -0.59 -5.86 -4.59
C GLY A 240 0.88 -6.23 -4.79
N PRO A 241 1.17 -7.48 -5.20
CA PRO A 241 2.51 -7.94 -5.51
C PRO A 241 3.07 -7.26 -6.75
N GLY A 242 4.37 -6.95 -6.75
CA GLY A 242 5.04 -6.28 -7.87
C GLY A 242 4.76 -4.78 -7.97
N ASN A 243 4.25 -4.17 -6.88
CA ASN A 243 3.92 -2.75 -6.79
C ASN A 243 5.02 -1.88 -7.40
N TYR A 244 4.65 -1.05 -8.38
CA TYR A 244 5.57 -0.15 -9.05
C TYR A 244 6.37 0.76 -8.10
N GLN A 245 5.80 1.13 -6.94
CA GLN A 245 6.48 2.01 -5.97
C GLN A 245 7.71 1.36 -5.33
N THR A 246 7.83 0.02 -5.36
CA THR A 246 9.02 -0.69 -4.86
C THR A 246 10.07 -0.92 -5.95
N LEU A 247 9.76 -0.60 -7.21
CA LEU A 247 10.69 -0.74 -8.32
C LEU A 247 11.79 0.33 -8.27
N SER A 248 12.94 -0.01 -8.83
CA SER A 248 14.02 0.97 -9.05
C SER A 248 13.54 2.09 -9.98
N LYS A 249 14.16 3.27 -9.90
CA LYS A 249 13.83 4.39 -10.80
C LYS A 249 13.96 3.98 -12.28
N ALA A 250 15.02 3.25 -12.64
CA ALA A 250 15.21 2.75 -14.00
C ALA A 250 14.09 1.81 -14.45
N SER A 251 13.65 0.90 -13.58
CA SER A 251 12.54 -0.01 -13.88
C SER A 251 11.21 0.74 -14.02
N ARG A 252 10.97 1.78 -13.21
CA ARG A 252 9.77 2.62 -13.33
C ARG A 252 9.75 3.39 -14.65
N LEU A 253 10.89 3.92 -15.09
CA LEU A 253 11.00 4.61 -16.38
C LEU A 253 10.87 3.67 -17.59
N ALA A 254 11.03 2.36 -17.39
CA ALA A 254 10.76 1.36 -18.42
C ALA A 254 9.28 0.94 -18.49
N MET A 255 8.43 1.43 -17.57
CA MET A 255 7.00 1.15 -17.59
C MET A 255 6.31 1.82 -18.77
N ARG A 256 5.10 1.33 -19.08
CA ARG A 256 4.24 1.92 -20.11
C ARG A 256 2.80 2.03 -19.64
N PHE A 257 2.12 3.07 -20.10
CA PHE A 257 0.67 3.21 -20.02
C PHE A 257 0.09 3.08 -21.42
N ASP A 258 -0.79 2.09 -21.63
CA ASP A 258 -1.41 1.80 -22.93
C ASP A 258 -0.37 1.68 -24.07
N GLY A 259 0.77 1.06 -23.76
CA GLY A 259 1.92 0.91 -24.67
C GLY A 259 2.83 2.13 -24.81
N GLU A 260 2.44 3.31 -24.32
CA GLU A 260 3.24 4.53 -24.36
C GLU A 260 4.31 4.56 -23.27
N GLN A 261 5.52 5.05 -23.58
CA GLN A 261 6.58 5.25 -22.58
C GLN A 261 6.17 6.31 -21.55
N VAL A 262 6.68 6.16 -20.33
CA VAL A 262 6.41 7.10 -19.24
C VAL A 262 7.59 8.02 -18.96
N VAL A 263 7.30 9.15 -18.33
CA VAL A 263 8.29 10.00 -17.66
C VAL A 263 7.95 10.10 -16.18
N GLU A 264 8.95 10.37 -15.34
CA GLU A 264 8.77 10.65 -13.91
C GLU A 264 9.03 12.13 -13.65
N ILE A 265 8.04 12.84 -13.13
CA ILE A 265 8.07 14.26 -12.74
C ILE A 265 8.30 14.32 -11.23
N ASP A 266 9.46 14.80 -10.80
CA ASP A 266 9.90 14.86 -9.41
C ASP A 266 9.88 16.30 -8.88
N ILE A 267 9.38 16.51 -7.67
CA ILE A 267 9.44 17.80 -7.00
C ILE A 267 10.82 17.97 -6.36
N LYS A 268 11.60 18.95 -6.82
CA LYS A 268 12.91 19.23 -6.22
C LYS A 268 12.73 19.79 -4.81
N ALA A 269 13.43 19.16 -3.86
CA ALA A 269 13.46 19.56 -2.46
C ALA A 269 12.06 19.74 -1.84
N SER A 270 11.11 18.86 -2.17
CA SER A 270 9.69 18.90 -1.76
C SER A 270 9.46 19.49 -0.36
N TYR A 271 9.99 18.87 0.69
CA TYR A 271 9.76 19.34 2.07
C TYR A 271 10.34 20.72 2.36
N LEU A 272 11.47 21.10 1.75
CA LEU A 272 12.04 22.44 1.90
C LEU A 272 11.14 23.47 1.21
N THR A 273 10.64 23.18 0.01
CA THR A 273 9.69 24.02 -0.73
C THR A 273 8.37 24.18 0.04
N ILE A 274 7.85 23.09 0.60
CA ILE A 274 6.62 23.09 1.41
C ILE A 274 6.82 23.91 2.69
N LEU A 275 7.97 23.78 3.35
CA LEU A 275 8.29 24.55 4.56
C LEU A 275 8.30 26.06 4.27
N HIS A 276 8.93 26.48 3.16
CA HIS A 276 8.88 27.86 2.67
C HIS A 276 7.43 28.32 2.48
N GLY A 277 6.62 27.55 1.74
CA GLY A 277 5.21 27.88 1.49
C GLY A 277 4.37 28.00 2.76
N LYS A 278 4.52 27.08 3.72
CA LYS A 278 3.81 27.14 5.01
C LYS A 278 4.18 28.37 5.85
N LEU A 279 5.40 28.86 5.72
CA LEU A 279 5.88 30.06 6.40
C LEU A 279 5.63 31.36 5.61
N GLY A 280 4.99 31.27 4.43
CA GLY A 280 4.75 32.43 3.57
C GLY A 280 6.02 33.04 2.97
N VAL A 281 7.14 32.31 2.99
CA VAL A 281 8.42 32.74 2.44
C VAL A 281 8.56 32.14 1.05
N ARG A 282 8.87 32.96 0.04
CA ARG A 282 9.12 32.42 -1.30
C ARG A 282 10.47 31.72 -1.33
N PRO A 283 10.56 30.48 -1.86
CA PRO A 283 11.85 29.82 -2.02
C PRO A 283 12.67 30.51 -3.13
N GLU A 284 13.88 30.94 -2.80
CA GLU A 284 14.83 31.52 -3.75
C GLU A 284 15.75 30.43 -4.31
N PHE A 285 15.19 29.52 -5.09
CA PHE A 285 15.96 28.48 -5.76
C PHE A 285 16.41 28.95 -7.15
N GLU A 286 17.48 29.73 -7.20
CA GLU A 286 18.12 30.11 -8.48
C GLU A 286 18.92 28.95 -9.10
N ALA A 287 19.30 27.95 -8.28
CA ALA A 287 20.08 26.78 -8.64
C ALA A 287 19.54 25.51 -7.94
N ASP A 288 20.25 24.38 -8.03
CA ASP A 288 19.90 23.15 -7.29
C ASP A 288 19.82 23.45 -5.77
N PRO A 289 18.66 23.22 -5.11
CA PRO A 289 18.52 23.51 -3.68
C PRO A 289 19.53 22.79 -2.77
N TYR A 290 20.15 21.73 -3.26
CA TYR A 290 21.16 20.95 -2.55
C TYR A 290 22.61 21.43 -2.79
N ASP A 291 22.82 22.41 -3.66
CA ASP A 291 24.13 22.97 -3.94
C ASP A 291 24.51 24.01 -2.86
N ILE A 292 25.35 23.57 -1.90
CA ILE A 292 25.83 24.40 -0.79
C ILE A 292 27.35 24.42 -0.86
N GLU A 293 27.93 25.62 -0.95
CA GLU A 293 29.37 25.79 -1.11
C GLU A 293 30.17 25.04 -0.02
N GLY A 294 31.10 24.20 -0.47
CA GLY A 294 32.00 23.43 0.38
C GLY A 294 31.37 22.20 1.03
N VAL A 295 30.13 21.84 0.69
CA VAL A 295 29.45 20.64 1.21
C VAL A 295 28.93 19.79 0.06
N PRO A 296 29.34 18.51 -0.07
CA PRO A 296 28.83 17.64 -1.12
C PRO A 296 27.30 17.49 -1.07
N ARG A 297 26.69 17.47 -2.25
CA ARG A 297 25.23 17.36 -2.43
C ARG A 297 24.60 16.24 -1.61
N GLU A 298 25.25 15.08 -1.53
CA GLU A 298 24.73 13.94 -0.77
C GLU A 298 24.73 14.17 0.76
N VAL A 299 25.69 14.95 1.26
CA VAL A 299 25.77 15.33 2.68
C VAL A 299 24.69 16.35 3.00
N VAL A 300 24.47 17.33 2.11
CA VAL A 300 23.37 18.30 2.22
C VAL A 300 22.02 17.58 2.26
N LYS A 301 21.79 16.68 1.30
CA LYS A 301 20.56 15.87 1.24
C LYS A 301 20.38 15.02 2.50
N GLY A 302 21.44 14.36 2.97
CA GLY A 302 21.44 13.61 4.22
C GLY A 302 21.05 14.46 5.43
N TRP A 303 21.59 15.68 5.52
CA TRP A 303 21.28 16.62 6.59
C TRP A 303 19.81 17.03 6.57
N LEU A 304 19.28 17.42 5.40
CA LEU A 304 17.87 17.82 5.25
C LEU A 304 16.92 16.69 5.64
N VAL A 305 17.17 15.46 5.18
CA VAL A 305 16.38 14.28 5.55
C VAL A 305 16.40 14.06 7.07
N ALA A 306 17.58 14.19 7.70
CA ALA A 306 17.72 14.01 9.13
C ALA A 306 17.03 15.13 9.93
N THR A 307 17.09 16.38 9.46
CA THR A 307 16.45 17.54 10.08
C THR A 307 14.93 17.44 10.01
N PHE A 308 14.35 17.15 8.83
CA PHE A 308 12.90 16.97 8.71
C PHE A 308 12.39 15.77 9.51
N GLY A 309 13.18 14.70 9.61
CA GLY A 309 12.83 13.52 10.40
C GLY A 309 12.97 13.71 11.92
N ALA A 310 13.59 14.80 12.37
CA ALA A 310 13.81 15.08 13.79
C ALA A 310 12.72 16.03 14.34
N GLU A 311 12.30 15.78 15.59
CA GLU A 311 11.39 16.68 16.32
C GLU A 311 12.14 17.86 16.96
N LYS A 312 13.48 17.86 16.89
CA LYS A 312 14.37 18.86 17.49
C LYS A 312 15.59 19.07 16.60
N SER A 313 16.29 20.18 16.78
CA SER A 313 17.52 20.49 16.05
C SER A 313 18.53 19.32 16.06
N LEU A 314 19.00 18.95 14.87
CA LEU A 314 19.85 17.78 14.65
C LEU A 314 21.19 17.92 15.38
N GLN A 315 21.42 17.09 16.40
CA GLN A 315 22.66 17.12 17.20
C GLN A 315 23.73 16.13 16.73
N ARG A 316 23.34 15.08 15.99
CA ARG A 316 24.23 14.00 15.55
C ARG A 316 23.71 13.42 14.25
N TRP A 317 24.64 13.00 13.39
CA TRP A 317 24.30 12.25 12.18
C TRP A 317 23.60 10.93 12.51
N PRO A 318 22.54 10.54 11.76
CA PRO A 318 21.97 9.20 11.85
C PRO A 318 23.02 8.12 11.57
N GLN A 319 22.97 7.02 12.32
CA GLN A 319 23.99 5.96 12.23
C GLN A 319 24.08 5.33 10.84
N GLU A 320 22.95 5.21 10.13
CA GLU A 320 22.89 4.73 8.75
C GLU A 320 23.70 5.63 7.82
N GLN A 321 23.48 6.94 7.84
CA GLN A 321 24.24 7.90 7.03
C GLN A 321 25.75 7.87 7.35
N VAL A 322 26.13 7.68 8.62
CA VAL A 322 27.53 7.51 9.02
C VAL A 322 28.14 6.26 8.41
N ARG A 323 27.41 5.14 8.42
CA ARG A 323 27.86 3.86 7.83
C ARG A 323 27.98 3.97 6.32
N ASP A 324 26.96 4.49 5.64
CA ASP A 324 26.94 4.61 4.18
C ASP A 324 28.07 5.50 3.68
N TYR A 325 28.31 6.63 4.36
CA TYR A 325 29.44 7.50 4.05
C TYR A 325 30.78 6.79 4.24
N ALA A 326 30.97 6.07 5.35
CA ALA A 326 32.20 5.33 5.61
C ALA A 326 32.43 4.21 4.59
N THR A 327 31.38 3.47 4.20
CA THR A 327 31.46 2.42 3.17
C THR A 327 31.86 2.99 1.82
N ARG A 328 31.32 4.15 1.43
CA ARG A 328 31.60 4.78 0.13
C ARG A 328 32.96 5.47 0.06
N THR A 329 33.42 6.07 1.16
CA THR A 329 34.59 6.99 1.16
C THR A 329 35.78 6.48 1.97
N GLY A 330 35.59 5.50 2.85
CA GLY A 330 36.58 5.10 3.86
C GLY A 330 36.80 6.12 4.98
N ARG A 331 36.05 7.23 5.01
CA ARG A 331 36.25 8.35 5.94
C ARG A 331 35.10 8.48 6.94
N ARG A 332 35.26 9.38 7.92
CA ARG A 332 34.28 9.59 8.99
C ARG A 332 33.43 10.82 8.71
N LEU A 333 32.13 10.62 8.46
CA LEU A 333 31.18 11.69 8.11
C LEU A 333 31.24 12.87 9.09
N GLY A 334 31.15 12.61 10.40
CA GLY A 334 31.16 13.67 11.41
C GLY A 334 32.50 14.40 11.57
N GLN A 335 33.60 13.85 11.02
CA GLN A 335 34.91 14.49 11.00
C GLN A 335 35.08 15.36 9.77
N ASP A 336 34.74 14.84 8.58
CA ASP A 336 34.81 15.61 7.33
C ASP A 336 33.74 16.72 7.29
N TYR A 337 32.54 16.41 7.81
CA TYR A 337 31.37 17.29 7.81
C TYR A 337 30.70 17.30 9.18
N PRO A 338 31.20 18.09 10.14
CA PRO A 338 30.58 18.24 11.45
C PRO A 338 29.12 18.71 11.32
N VAL A 339 28.18 18.01 11.97
CA VAL A 339 26.73 18.24 11.82
C VAL A 339 26.29 19.68 12.10
N ARG A 340 26.96 20.35 13.05
CA ARG A 340 26.70 21.75 13.40
C ARG A 340 27.17 22.71 12.31
N ALA A 341 28.39 22.53 11.80
CA ALA A 341 28.94 23.37 10.74
C ALA A 341 28.13 23.25 9.44
N VAL A 342 27.66 22.04 9.10
CA VAL A 342 26.73 21.85 7.97
C VAL A 342 25.39 22.53 8.24
N GLY A 343 24.87 22.40 9.46
CA GLY A 343 23.62 23.05 9.86
C GLY A 343 23.67 24.58 9.81
N GLU A 344 24.76 25.19 10.26
CA GLU A 344 24.98 26.64 10.20
C GLU A 344 24.98 27.16 8.75
N ARG A 345 25.64 26.45 7.83
CA ARG A 345 25.62 26.80 6.40
C ARG A 345 24.21 26.72 5.81
N LEU A 346 23.49 25.64 6.13
CA LEU A 346 22.13 25.44 5.64
C LEU A 346 21.13 26.42 6.23
N LEU A 347 21.24 26.76 7.51
CA LEU A 347 20.40 27.78 8.15
C LEU A 347 20.74 29.19 7.63
N GLY A 348 22.01 29.46 7.32
CA GLY A 348 22.41 30.70 6.67
C GLY A 348 21.82 30.85 5.26
N ARG A 349 21.75 29.75 4.49
CA ARG A 349 21.15 29.74 3.14
C ARG A 349 19.62 29.70 3.14
N TYR A 350 19.04 28.94 4.08
CA TYR A 350 17.60 28.70 4.21
C TYR A 350 17.16 28.89 5.67
N PRO A 351 16.91 30.13 6.10
CA PRO A 351 16.53 30.43 7.49
C PRO A 351 15.28 29.68 7.97
N VAL A 352 14.36 29.35 7.05
CA VAL A 352 13.14 28.58 7.34
C VAL A 352 13.40 27.24 8.03
N LEU A 353 14.58 26.64 7.82
CA LEU A 353 14.96 25.37 8.45
C LEU A 353 15.02 25.46 9.98
N GLY A 354 15.12 26.67 10.54
CA GLY A 354 15.05 26.90 11.98
C GLY A 354 13.71 26.46 12.60
N SER A 355 12.64 26.50 11.81
CA SER A 355 11.28 26.13 12.23
C SER A 355 10.90 24.68 11.89
N ALA A 356 11.82 23.90 11.30
CA ALA A 356 11.55 22.51 10.98
C ALA A 356 11.28 21.70 12.26
N GLY A 357 10.14 21.00 12.29
CA GLY A 357 9.72 20.22 13.46
C GLY A 357 8.89 20.98 14.50
N GLU A 358 8.67 22.29 14.33
CA GLU A 358 7.69 23.04 15.12
C GLU A 358 6.26 22.52 14.87
N GLU A 359 5.31 22.93 15.71
CA GLU A 359 3.91 22.54 15.58
C GLU A 359 3.36 22.92 14.19
N GLY A 360 2.78 21.95 13.48
CA GLY A 360 2.30 22.14 12.10
C GLY A 360 3.40 22.08 11.02
N LEU A 361 4.67 21.95 11.40
CA LEU A 361 5.84 21.92 10.52
C LEU A 361 6.69 20.64 10.67
N GLY A 362 6.14 19.63 11.36
CA GLY A 362 6.76 18.31 11.46
C GLY A 362 6.66 17.51 10.15
N TRP A 363 7.46 16.46 10.02
CA TRP A 363 7.39 15.60 8.82
C TRP A 363 5.99 15.06 8.46
N PRO A 364 5.07 14.75 9.41
CA PRO A 364 3.74 14.28 9.01
C PRO A 364 2.89 15.41 8.38
N ASP A 365 3.08 16.64 8.82
CA ASP A 365 2.43 17.84 8.26
C ASP A 365 2.92 18.17 6.85
N LEU A 366 4.24 18.12 6.67
CA LEU A 366 4.86 18.32 5.37
C LEU A 366 4.43 17.21 4.40
N MET A 367 4.40 15.95 4.88
CA MET A 367 3.89 14.80 4.12
C MET A 367 2.43 14.97 3.71
N PHE A 368 1.58 15.50 4.61
CA PHE A 368 0.18 15.75 4.30
C PHE A 368 0.02 16.78 3.21
N THR A 369 0.72 17.89 3.33
CA THR A 369 0.70 18.96 2.34
C THR A 369 1.20 18.48 0.97
N GLU A 370 2.28 17.70 0.95
CA GLU A 370 2.78 17.03 -0.25
C GLU A 370 1.70 16.12 -0.87
N SER A 371 1.06 15.28 -0.04
CA SER A 371 0.03 14.36 -0.51
C SER A 371 -1.20 15.07 -1.10
N GLU A 372 -1.58 16.22 -0.53
CA GLU A 372 -2.68 17.03 -1.03
C GLU A 372 -2.35 17.62 -2.41
N VAL A 373 -1.12 18.10 -2.61
CA VAL A 373 -0.66 18.55 -3.94
C VAL A 373 -0.70 17.40 -4.94
N VAL A 374 -0.16 16.23 -4.58
CA VAL A 374 -0.11 15.05 -5.44
C VAL A 374 -1.53 14.60 -5.83
N ILE A 375 -2.43 14.44 -4.86
CA ILE A 375 -3.81 13.99 -5.11
C ILE A 375 -4.57 15.03 -5.94
N ARG A 376 -4.43 16.32 -5.66
CA ARG A 376 -5.04 17.39 -6.46
C ARG A 376 -4.56 17.34 -7.90
N THR A 377 -3.25 17.15 -8.11
CA THR A 377 -2.65 17.02 -9.44
C THR A 377 -3.21 15.81 -10.17
N MET A 378 -3.26 14.65 -9.51
CA MET A 378 -3.80 13.41 -10.09
C MET A 378 -5.28 13.56 -10.47
N LEU A 379 -6.10 14.20 -9.62
CA LEU A 379 -7.51 14.45 -9.92
C LEU A 379 -7.69 15.44 -11.09
N ALA A 380 -6.80 16.42 -11.23
CA ALA A 380 -6.79 17.31 -12.39
C ALA A 380 -6.42 16.55 -13.68
N LEU A 381 -5.37 15.75 -13.63
CA LEU A 381 -4.94 14.92 -14.77
C LEU A 381 -5.99 13.89 -15.18
N LEU A 382 -6.67 13.29 -14.21
CA LEU A 382 -7.79 12.38 -14.44
C LEU A 382 -8.93 13.05 -15.23
N LYS A 383 -9.27 14.30 -14.91
CA LYS A 383 -10.31 15.05 -15.65
C LYS A 383 -9.93 15.27 -17.11
N ASP A 384 -8.63 15.38 -17.39
CA ASP A 384 -8.06 15.51 -18.73
C ASP A 384 -7.73 14.15 -19.38
N GLY A 385 -8.21 13.04 -18.80
CA GLY A 385 -7.99 11.68 -19.31
C GLY A 385 -6.53 11.23 -19.28
N THR A 386 -5.68 11.83 -18.44
CA THR A 386 -4.25 11.51 -18.34
C THR A 386 -3.97 10.56 -17.17
N PRO A 387 -3.53 9.31 -17.42
CA PRO A 387 -3.10 8.40 -16.34
C PRO A 387 -1.90 8.96 -15.58
N SER A 388 -1.89 8.72 -14.27
CA SER A 388 -0.78 9.10 -13.41
C SER A 388 -0.61 8.13 -12.23
N LEU A 389 0.64 7.87 -11.84
CA LEU A 389 0.99 7.03 -10.69
C LEU A 389 1.97 7.78 -9.78
N PRO A 390 1.68 7.96 -8.48
CA PRO A 390 2.56 8.68 -7.56
C PRO A 390 3.65 7.79 -6.96
N VAL A 391 4.85 8.35 -6.79
CA VAL A 391 5.91 7.78 -5.96
C VAL A 391 6.34 8.85 -4.95
N HIS A 392 5.66 8.87 -3.80
CA HIS A 392 5.84 9.93 -2.80
C HIS A 392 5.53 11.32 -3.38
N ASP A 393 6.56 12.13 -3.61
CA ASP A 393 6.55 13.48 -4.20
C ASP A 393 6.71 13.52 -5.72
N SER A 394 6.85 12.37 -6.38
CA SER A 394 6.93 12.29 -7.84
C SER A 394 5.67 11.70 -8.48
N LEU A 395 5.47 11.99 -9.77
CA LEU A 395 4.38 11.49 -10.60
C LEU A 395 4.91 10.85 -11.88
N ILE A 396 4.51 9.61 -12.15
CA ILE A 396 4.75 8.92 -13.40
C ILE A 396 3.56 9.18 -14.32
N VAL A 397 3.82 9.67 -15.52
CA VAL A 397 2.80 10.02 -16.53
C VAL A 397 3.25 9.59 -17.93
N PRO A 398 2.36 9.47 -18.93
CA PRO A 398 2.77 9.26 -20.32
C PRO A 398 3.72 10.37 -20.79
N ALA A 399 4.74 10.01 -21.56
CA ALA A 399 5.75 10.96 -22.04
C ALA A 399 5.12 12.12 -22.85
N SER A 400 4.12 11.83 -23.68
CA SER A 400 3.36 12.82 -24.45
C SER A 400 2.60 13.83 -23.59
N ARG A 401 2.33 13.47 -22.33
CA ARG A 401 1.58 14.28 -21.35
C ARG A 401 2.47 14.94 -20.31
N SER A 402 3.80 14.88 -20.48
CA SER A 402 4.78 15.47 -19.56
C SER A 402 4.52 16.95 -19.26
N ARG A 403 4.37 17.78 -20.30
CA ARG A 403 4.17 19.23 -20.13
C ARG A 403 2.83 19.56 -19.44
N PRO A 404 1.67 19.06 -19.91
CA PRO A 404 0.41 19.24 -19.19
C PRO A 404 0.46 18.77 -17.72
N ALA A 405 1.13 17.67 -17.44
CA ALA A 405 1.29 17.15 -16.08
C ALA A 405 2.16 18.06 -15.20
N VAL A 406 3.24 18.61 -15.75
CA VAL A 406 4.07 19.62 -15.05
C VAL A 406 3.24 20.87 -14.73
N ASP A 407 2.46 21.36 -15.69
CA ASP A 407 1.65 22.56 -15.50
C ASP A 407 0.55 22.32 -14.44
N ALA A 408 -0.10 21.15 -14.47
CA ALA A 408 -1.08 20.76 -13.45
C ALA A 408 -0.46 20.61 -12.05
N LEU A 409 0.77 20.08 -11.96
CA LEU A 409 1.50 19.96 -10.71
C LEU A 409 1.85 21.33 -10.12
N ARG A 410 2.37 22.24 -10.96
CA ARG A 410 2.69 23.61 -10.54
C ARG A 410 1.46 24.37 -10.07
N GLU A 411 0.36 24.29 -10.81
CA GLU A 411 -0.89 24.94 -10.43
C GLU A 411 -1.43 24.36 -9.12
N SER A 412 -1.38 23.04 -8.94
CA SER A 412 -1.78 22.41 -7.68
C SER A 412 -0.91 22.86 -6.51
N PHE A 413 0.41 22.98 -6.71
CA PHE A 413 1.33 23.47 -5.70
C PHE A 413 1.02 24.93 -5.31
N LYS A 414 0.79 25.78 -6.30
CA LYS A 414 0.42 27.18 -6.11
C LYS A 414 -0.91 27.34 -5.39
N GLN A 415 -1.91 26.53 -5.72
CA GLN A 415 -3.22 26.57 -5.07
C GLN A 415 -3.18 26.09 -3.61
N VAL A 416 -2.29 25.14 -3.28
CA VAL A 416 -2.16 24.61 -1.91
C VAL A 416 -1.24 25.47 -1.05
N LEU A 417 -0.16 26.04 -1.60
CA LEU A 417 0.90 26.69 -0.83
C LEU A 417 1.21 28.14 -1.21
N GLY A 418 0.65 28.66 -2.32
CA GLY A 418 0.89 30.03 -2.77
C GLY A 418 2.31 30.30 -3.31
N VAL A 419 3.13 29.27 -3.48
CA VAL A 419 4.52 29.37 -3.99
C VAL A 419 4.72 28.53 -5.25
N GLU A 420 5.68 28.93 -6.06
CA GLU A 420 6.10 28.19 -7.25
C GLU A 420 7.02 27.02 -6.85
N VAL A 421 7.01 25.95 -7.66
CA VAL A 421 7.76 24.72 -7.40
C VAL A 421 8.75 24.43 -8.53
N LEU A 422 9.95 24.01 -8.15
CA LEU A 422 10.92 23.44 -9.07
C LEU A 422 10.63 21.95 -9.29
N VAL A 423 10.59 21.55 -10.56
CA VAL A 423 10.32 20.17 -10.96
C VAL A 423 11.44 19.66 -11.86
N GLU A 424 11.71 18.36 -11.78
CA GLU A 424 12.63 17.66 -12.66
C GLU A 424 11.85 16.58 -13.43
N VAL A 425 12.00 16.54 -14.75
CA VAL A 425 11.41 15.49 -15.57
C VAL A 425 12.52 14.53 -15.97
N THR A 426 12.38 13.25 -15.64
CA THR A 426 13.29 12.18 -16.08
C THR A 426 12.58 11.24 -17.06
N GLY A 427 13.30 10.74 -18.07
CA GLY A 427 12.77 9.78 -19.06
C GLY A 427 12.43 10.40 -20.42
N VAL A 428 12.75 11.67 -20.63
CA VAL A 428 12.66 12.30 -21.95
C VAL A 428 13.92 11.91 -22.73
N HIS A 429 13.76 11.10 -23.78
CA HIS A 429 14.83 10.74 -24.72
C HIS A 429 14.82 11.68 -25.92
#